data_AF-A0A1A7WGF7-F1
#
_entry.id   AF-A0A1A7WGF7-F1
#
_cell.length_a   1.000
_cell.length_b   1.000
_cell.length_c   1.000
_cell.angle_alpha   90.00
_cell.angle_beta   90.00
_cell.angle_gamma   90.00
#
_symmetry.space_group_name_H-M   'P 1'
#
loop_
_entity.id
_entity.type
_entity.pdbx_description
1 polymer ?
#
loop_
_entity_poly.entity_id
_entity_poly.type
_entity_poly.pdbx_seq_one_letter_code
_entity_poly.pdbx_strand_id
1 'polypeptide(L)'
;MRMLQMLVLPLIVSSLVTGISSLDSKASGKMGVRAVVYYMVTTLIAVFIGIVIVIIIRPGKGSRDSPVVSSGNIEPVQVVDAFLDLIRNMFPPNLVEACFKQYKTVYKKTVHTRNMTVTLNLTDSLNITESNLSGNVSRVLQTIQEMVEETVPVSGSSGGVNALGLVVFSMCFGLVIGNMKQQGQALRDFFDCLNEAIMRLVAIIIWYAPVGILFLIAGKIVEMKDLAEVGGQLGMYTVSVIVGLLIHGLLVLPLLYFLVTRRNPYSFIGGLLQALITALGTSSSSATLPITFRCLEENNHVDKRVTRFVLPVGATINMDG
;
A
#
# COMPACT_ATOMS: atom_id res chain seq x y z
N MET A 1 -12.13 -14.75 3.54
CA MET A 1 -11.56 -13.59 2.83
C MET A 1 -12.58 -12.80 2.02
N ARG A 2 -13.22 -13.39 1.00
CA ARG A 2 -14.14 -12.66 0.12
C ARG A 2 -15.28 -11.93 0.84
N MET A 3 -15.90 -12.56 1.83
CA MET A 3 -16.98 -11.93 2.62
C MET A 3 -16.50 -10.68 3.37
N LEU A 4 -15.29 -10.71 3.95
CA LEU A 4 -14.72 -9.57 4.65
C LEU A 4 -14.40 -8.44 3.66
N GLN A 5 -13.73 -8.77 2.53
CA GLN A 5 -13.39 -7.80 1.48
C GLN A 5 -14.64 -7.11 0.89
N MET A 6 -15.75 -7.84 0.76
CA MET A 6 -17.03 -7.29 0.30
C MET A 6 -17.55 -6.19 1.23
N LEU A 7 -17.36 -6.31 2.55
CA LEU A 7 -17.83 -5.32 3.52
C LEU A 7 -16.90 -4.10 3.65
N VAL A 8 -15.64 -4.20 3.23
CA VAL A 8 -14.66 -3.11 3.38
C VAL A 8 -15.13 -1.83 2.68
N LEU A 9 -15.57 -1.95 1.41
CA LEU A 9 -15.96 -0.79 0.61
C LEU A 9 -17.15 -0.01 1.20
N PRO A 10 -18.33 -0.64 1.44
CA PRO A 10 -19.47 0.08 1.99
C PRO A 10 -19.19 0.55 3.42
N LEU A 11 -18.36 -0.16 4.19
CA LEU A 11 -17.96 0.26 5.53
C LEU A 11 -17.08 1.51 5.51
N ILE A 12 -16.02 1.55 4.69
CA ILE A 12 -15.13 2.73 4.59
C ILE A 12 -15.94 3.98 4.26
N VAL A 13 -16.80 3.89 3.23
CA VAL A 13 -17.58 5.04 2.75
C VAL A 13 -18.58 5.49 3.81
N SER A 14 -19.38 4.57 4.36
CA SER A 14 -20.42 4.93 5.35
C SER A 14 -19.84 5.36 6.70
N SER A 15 -18.80 4.69 7.20
CA SER A 15 -18.12 5.05 8.44
C SER A 15 -17.50 6.44 8.34
N LEU A 16 -16.71 6.74 7.29
CA LEU A 16 -16.05 8.04 7.17
C LEU A 16 -17.03 9.19 7.02
N VAL A 17 -18.05 9.02 6.17
CA VAL A 17 -19.06 10.05 5.95
C VAL A 17 -19.80 10.35 7.26
N THR A 18 -20.22 9.32 8.00
CA THR A 18 -20.89 9.49 9.29
C THR A 18 -19.96 10.04 10.37
N GLY A 19 -18.72 9.54 10.45
CA GLY A 19 -17.72 9.99 11.41
C GLY A 19 -17.42 11.49 11.27
N ILE A 20 -17.17 11.94 10.04
CA ILE A 20 -16.79 13.34 9.77
C ILE A 20 -17.98 14.28 9.82
N SER A 21 -19.14 13.88 9.26
CA SER A 21 -20.33 14.71 9.32
C SER A 21 -20.83 14.92 10.76
N SER A 22 -20.46 14.01 11.67
CA SER A 22 -20.82 14.11 13.10
C SER A 22 -19.98 15.04 13.94
N LEU A 23 -18.87 15.52 13.40
CA LEU A 23 -17.92 16.38 14.09
C LEU A 23 -18.02 17.81 13.56
N ASP A 24 -17.88 18.79 14.45
CA ASP A 24 -17.71 20.18 14.03
C ASP A 24 -16.47 20.31 13.15
N SER A 25 -16.49 21.18 12.14
CA SER A 25 -15.37 21.38 11.22
C SER A 25 -14.04 21.67 11.94
N LYS A 26 -14.06 22.49 12.99
CA LYS A 26 -12.90 22.77 13.85
C LYS A 26 -12.45 21.56 14.67
N ALA A 27 -13.38 20.75 15.15
CA ALA A 27 -13.08 19.55 15.94
C ALA A 27 -12.49 18.44 15.05
N SER A 28 -13.10 18.22 13.88
CA SER A 28 -12.63 17.30 12.84
C SER A 28 -11.19 17.61 12.41
N GLY A 29 -10.88 18.90 12.18
CA GLY A 29 -9.51 19.33 11.86
C GLY A 29 -8.50 19.01 12.96
N LYS A 30 -8.80 19.34 14.22
CA LYS A 30 -7.91 19.04 15.36
C LYS A 30 -7.70 17.53 15.55
N MET A 31 -8.77 16.76 15.38
CA MET A 31 -8.74 15.31 15.48
C MET A 31 -7.91 14.69 14.36
N GLY A 32 -8.10 15.16 13.12
CA GLY A 32 -7.30 14.78 11.95
C GLY A 32 -5.81 15.06 12.14
N VAL A 33 -5.45 16.27 12.59
CA VAL A 33 -4.05 16.62 12.85
C VAL A 33 -3.42 15.71 13.91
N ARG A 34 -4.13 15.41 15.00
CA ARG A 34 -3.63 14.47 16.03
C ARG A 34 -3.40 13.06 15.46
N ALA A 35 -4.32 12.56 14.63
CA ALA A 35 -4.17 11.25 13.99
C ALA A 35 -2.98 11.23 13.02
N VAL A 36 -2.83 12.24 12.16
CA VAL A 36 -1.72 12.34 11.20
C VAL A 36 -0.38 12.44 11.93
N VAL A 37 -0.28 13.27 12.98
CA VAL A 37 0.94 13.38 13.78
C VAL A 37 1.27 12.05 14.45
N TYR A 38 0.26 11.36 15.01
CA TYR A 38 0.45 10.04 15.59
C TYR A 38 1.00 9.04 14.56
N TYR A 39 0.39 8.94 13.37
CA TYR A 39 0.85 8.04 12.30
C TYR A 39 2.28 8.35 11.84
N MET A 40 2.59 9.62 11.59
CA MET A 40 3.94 10.01 11.20
C MET A 40 4.99 9.65 12.26
N VAL A 41 4.67 9.88 13.55
CA VAL A 41 5.60 9.58 14.64
C VAL A 41 5.79 8.08 14.83
N THR A 42 4.71 7.28 14.81
CA THR A 42 4.84 5.82 14.97
C THR A 42 5.62 5.18 13.83
N THR A 43 5.37 5.60 12.59
CA THR A 43 6.09 5.07 11.42
C THR A 43 7.57 5.47 11.45
N LEU A 44 7.91 6.70 11.85
CA LEU A 44 9.31 7.10 12.01
C LEU A 44 10.03 6.29 13.11
N ILE A 45 9.34 6.02 14.22
CA ILE A 45 9.88 5.18 15.30
C ILE A 45 10.06 3.73 14.81
N ALA A 46 9.11 3.19 14.06
CA ALA A 46 9.20 1.83 13.48
C ALA A 46 10.39 1.70 12.53
N VAL A 47 10.57 2.65 11.61
CA VAL A 47 11.71 2.71 10.69
C VAL A 47 13.03 2.78 11.46
N PHE A 48 13.11 3.62 12.50
CA PHE A 48 14.30 3.74 13.34
C PHE A 48 14.66 2.40 14.01
N ILE A 49 13.67 1.71 14.60
CA ILE A 49 13.85 0.40 15.22
C ILE A 49 14.33 -0.64 14.19
N GLY A 50 13.72 -0.65 13.00
CA GLY A 50 14.11 -1.54 11.90
C GLY A 50 15.57 -1.35 11.50
N ILE A 51 16.00 -0.09 11.32
CA ILE A 51 17.39 0.25 11.00
C ILE A 51 18.35 -0.22 12.11
N VAL A 52 18.03 0.06 13.37
CA VAL A 52 18.86 -0.35 14.51
C VAL A 52 19.02 -1.87 14.57
N ILE A 53 17.93 -2.62 14.42
CA ILE A 53 17.94 -4.09 14.48
C ILE A 53 18.74 -4.69 13.32
N VAL A 54 18.55 -4.19 12.10
CA VAL A 54 19.31 -4.65 10.93
C VAL A 54 20.81 -4.36 11.07
N ILE A 55 21.19 -3.21 11.64
CA ILE A 55 22.60 -2.85 11.88
C ILE A 55 23.25 -3.72 12.97
N ILE A 56 22.49 -4.16 13.97
CA ILE A 56 22.96 -5.04 15.04
C ILE A 56 23.10 -6.49 14.54
N ILE A 57 22.04 -7.04 13.94
CA ILE A 57 22.00 -8.45 13.53
C ILE A 57 22.83 -8.68 12.26
N ARG A 58 22.89 -7.69 11.36
CA ARG A 58 23.62 -7.72 10.08
C ARG A 58 23.33 -9.00 9.28
N PRO A 59 22.05 -9.25 8.94
CA PRO A 59 21.69 -10.42 8.14
C PRO A 59 22.46 -10.39 6.82
N GLY A 60 23.06 -11.51 6.42
CA GLY A 60 23.83 -11.61 5.16
C GLY A 60 25.36 -11.53 5.29
N LYS A 61 25.93 -11.29 6.47
CA LYS A 61 27.39 -11.39 6.68
C LYS A 61 27.82 -12.86 6.76
N GLY A 62 28.09 -13.49 5.61
CA GLY A 62 28.65 -14.86 5.61
C GLY A 62 28.74 -15.60 4.28
N SER A 63 28.19 -15.08 3.19
CA SER A 63 28.28 -15.72 1.87
C SER A 63 28.35 -14.63 0.81
N ARG A 64 29.54 -14.45 0.22
CA ARG A 64 29.74 -13.56 -0.93
C ARG A 64 29.45 -14.28 -2.25
N ASP A 65 29.25 -15.61 -2.22
CA ASP A 65 29.25 -16.48 -3.40
C ASP A 65 27.95 -17.28 -3.61
N SER A 66 26.88 -17.00 -2.86
CA SER A 66 25.57 -17.58 -3.16
C SER A 66 24.92 -16.80 -4.31
N PRO A 67 24.65 -17.42 -5.48
CA PRO A 67 23.97 -16.73 -6.56
C PRO A 67 22.56 -16.38 -6.08
N VAL A 68 22.28 -15.10 -5.95
CA VAL A 68 20.91 -14.62 -5.81
C VAL A 68 20.19 -15.05 -7.08
N VAL A 69 19.31 -16.05 -6.94
CA VAL A 69 18.44 -16.49 -8.03
C VAL A 69 17.51 -15.32 -8.34
N SER A 70 17.89 -14.49 -9.30
CA SER A 70 17.09 -13.37 -9.80
C SER A 70 15.97 -13.90 -10.69
N SER A 71 15.06 -14.67 -10.10
CA SER A 71 13.83 -15.11 -10.76
C SER A 71 12.80 -13.98 -10.70
N GLY A 72 12.97 -12.99 -11.57
CA GLY A 72 11.99 -11.94 -11.77
C GLY A 72 12.46 -10.87 -12.74
N ASN A 73 11.65 -10.57 -13.75
CA ASN A 73 11.77 -9.33 -14.51
C ASN A 73 11.41 -8.18 -13.54
N ILE A 74 12.41 -7.54 -12.96
CA ILE A 74 12.22 -6.35 -12.13
C ILE A 74 11.90 -5.21 -13.09
N GLU A 75 10.62 -4.84 -13.20
CA GLU A 75 10.25 -3.60 -13.87
C GLU A 75 10.74 -2.44 -13.00
N PRO A 76 11.69 -1.62 -13.47
CA PRO A 76 12.16 -0.48 -12.70
C PRO A 76 11.04 0.54 -12.62
N VAL A 77 10.48 0.74 -11.43
CA VAL A 77 9.51 1.82 -11.17
C VAL A 77 10.27 3.05 -10.70
N GLN A 78 10.09 4.16 -11.39
CA GLN A 78 10.66 5.44 -10.96
C GLN A 78 9.92 5.95 -9.71
N VAL A 79 10.68 6.40 -8.71
CA VAL A 79 10.13 6.92 -7.45
C VAL A 79 9.16 8.09 -7.69
N VAL A 80 9.44 8.93 -8.68
CA VAL A 80 8.58 10.05 -9.07
C VAL A 80 7.22 9.54 -9.55
N ASP A 81 7.19 8.49 -10.39
CA ASP A 81 5.94 7.93 -10.90
C ASP A 81 5.13 7.26 -9.79
N ALA A 82 5.77 6.58 -8.84
CA ALA A 82 5.08 6.04 -7.67
C ALA A 82 4.43 7.14 -6.80
N PHE A 83 5.11 8.27 -6.62
CA PHE A 83 4.55 9.42 -5.90
C PHE A 83 3.42 10.10 -6.68
N LEU A 84 3.56 10.23 -8.00
CA LEU A 84 2.49 10.75 -8.87
C LEU A 84 1.29 9.81 -8.87
N ASP A 85 1.50 8.50 -8.87
CA ASP A 85 0.44 7.49 -8.78
C ASP A 85 -0.30 7.57 -7.45
N LEU A 86 0.39 7.86 -6.34
CA LEU A 86 -0.26 8.12 -5.05
C LEU A 86 -1.24 9.30 -5.16
N ILE A 87 -0.80 10.43 -5.72
CA ILE A 87 -1.65 11.62 -5.90
C ILE A 87 -2.81 11.33 -6.87
N ARG A 88 -2.55 10.66 -8.00
CA ARG A 88 -3.58 10.27 -8.97
C ARG A 88 -4.63 9.35 -8.33
N ASN A 89 -4.22 8.45 -7.43
CA ASN A 89 -5.14 7.59 -6.71
C ASN A 89 -5.93 8.34 -5.62
N MET A 90 -5.43 9.44 -5.04
CA MET A 90 -6.21 10.29 -4.12
C MET A 90 -7.41 10.95 -4.81
N PHE A 91 -7.30 11.27 -6.10
CA PHE A 91 -8.36 11.92 -6.89
C PHE A 91 -8.73 11.06 -8.12
N PRO A 92 -9.48 9.95 -7.92
CA PRO A 92 -9.84 9.08 -9.03
C PRO A 92 -10.75 9.80 -10.03
N PRO A 93 -10.61 9.53 -11.34
CA PRO A 93 -11.45 10.17 -12.37
C PRO A 93 -12.92 9.76 -12.29
N ASN A 94 -13.20 8.58 -11.72
CA ASN A 94 -14.55 8.05 -11.56
C ASN A 94 -14.67 7.28 -10.23
N LEU A 95 -15.69 7.61 -9.44
CA LEU A 95 -15.90 7.00 -8.12
C LEU A 95 -16.35 5.53 -8.21
N VAL A 96 -17.16 5.19 -9.20
CA VAL A 96 -17.60 3.80 -9.44
C VAL A 96 -16.42 2.96 -9.91
N GLU A 97 -15.56 3.50 -10.77
CA GLU A 97 -14.34 2.81 -11.20
C GLU A 97 -13.36 2.60 -10.05
N ALA A 98 -13.23 3.59 -9.16
CA ALA A 98 -12.40 3.50 -7.96
C ALA A 98 -12.80 2.33 -7.03
N CYS A 99 -14.05 1.85 -7.11
CA CYS A 99 -14.51 0.69 -6.35
C CYS A 99 -13.83 -0.63 -6.74
N PHE A 100 -13.23 -0.74 -7.94
CA PHE A 100 -12.65 -2.00 -8.42
C PHE A 100 -11.35 -1.86 -9.24
N LYS A 101 -10.91 -0.63 -9.53
CA LYS A 101 -9.62 -0.35 -10.19
C LYS A 101 -8.81 0.72 -9.44
N GLN A 102 -7.50 0.59 -9.54
CA GLN A 102 -6.50 1.56 -9.10
C GLN A 102 -5.66 2.02 -10.29
N TYR A 103 -5.16 3.26 -10.23
CA TYR A 103 -4.22 3.79 -11.21
C TYR A 103 -2.82 3.27 -10.93
N LYS A 104 -2.11 2.81 -11.97
CA LYS A 104 -0.70 2.39 -11.87
C LYS A 104 0.03 2.75 -13.16
N THR A 105 1.15 3.45 -13.05
CA THR A 105 2.04 3.71 -14.19
C THR A 105 2.72 2.41 -14.60
N VAL A 106 2.63 2.09 -15.89
CA VAL A 106 3.26 0.91 -16.49
C VAL A 106 4.27 1.40 -17.52
N TYR A 107 5.44 0.77 -17.60
CA TYR A 107 6.45 1.15 -18.58
C TYR A 107 6.30 0.29 -19.83
N LYS A 108 6.07 0.94 -20.97
CA LYS A 108 6.06 0.27 -22.27
C LYS A 108 7.37 0.56 -22.99
N LYS A 109 8.05 -0.50 -23.45
CA LYS A 109 9.17 -0.36 -24.38
C LYS A 109 8.62 0.05 -25.74
N THR A 110 8.95 1.25 -26.18
CA THR A 110 8.67 1.70 -27.55
C THR A 110 9.98 1.69 -28.31
N VAL A 111 10.03 0.96 -29.42
CA VAL A 111 11.21 0.92 -30.27
C VAL A 111 11.10 2.06 -31.27
N HIS A 112 11.98 3.04 -31.17
CA HIS A 112 12.12 4.09 -32.17
C HIS A 112 13.27 3.75 -33.12
N THR A 113 12.96 3.58 -34.40
CA THR A 113 13.98 3.45 -35.45
C THR A 113 14.52 4.84 -35.75
N ARG A 114 15.74 5.16 -35.31
CA ARG A 114 16.44 6.37 -35.76
C ARG A 114 17.19 6.05 -37.04
N ASN A 115 16.84 6.76 -38.11
CA ASN A 115 17.63 6.76 -39.34
C ASN A 115 18.78 7.75 -39.15
N MET A 116 19.98 7.26 -38.84
CA MET A 116 21.18 8.08 -38.83
C MET A 116 21.87 7.99 -40.19
N THR A 117 22.08 9.14 -40.84
CA THR A 117 22.92 9.24 -42.03
C THR A 117 24.37 9.36 -41.59
N VAL A 118 25.10 8.23 -41.61
CA VAL A 118 26.53 8.24 -41.33
C VAL A 118 27.26 8.58 -42.63
N THR A 119 28.10 9.61 -42.60
CA THR A 119 29.01 9.93 -43.71
C THR A 119 30.27 9.10 -43.53
N LEU A 120 30.43 8.06 -44.35
CA LEU A 120 31.67 7.28 -44.39
C LEU A 120 32.67 8.00 -45.31
N ASN A 121 33.74 8.55 -44.73
CA ASN A 121 34.91 8.95 -45.49
C ASN A 121 35.71 7.69 -45.82
N LEU A 122 35.50 7.13 -47.01
CA LEU A 122 36.37 6.08 -47.57
C LEU A 122 37.68 6.71 -48.02
N THR A 123 38.58 7.01 -47.07
CA THR A 123 39.97 7.39 -47.38
C THR A 123 40.94 6.24 -47.08
N ASP A 124 40.56 5.33 -46.16
CA ASP A 124 41.43 4.24 -45.70
C ASP A 124 40.92 2.87 -46.17
N SER A 125 41.03 2.59 -47.48
CA SER A 125 41.29 1.24 -48.04
C SER A 125 40.98 1.17 -49.54
N LEU A 126 41.70 1.95 -50.37
CA LEU A 126 41.82 1.63 -51.80
C LEU A 126 43.29 1.85 -52.20
N ASN A 127 44.12 0.82 -51.98
CA ASN A 127 45.44 0.76 -52.57
C ASN A 127 45.26 0.32 -54.04
N ILE A 128 44.77 1.22 -54.89
CA ILE A 128 44.67 1.00 -56.33
C ILE A 128 45.95 1.55 -56.96
N THR A 129 46.79 0.65 -57.44
CA THR A 129 47.93 0.95 -58.31
C THR A 129 47.47 1.80 -59.50
N GLU A 130 48.18 2.90 -59.74
CA GLU A 130 47.87 3.95 -60.71
C GLU A 130 47.34 3.44 -62.06
N SER A 131 46.11 3.83 -62.39
CA SER A 131 45.77 4.25 -63.75
C SER A 131 44.46 5.04 -63.77
N ASN A 132 44.59 6.36 -64.03
CA ASN A 132 43.59 7.27 -64.58
C ASN A 132 42.10 6.96 -64.31
N LEU A 133 41.58 7.48 -63.20
CA LEU A 133 40.16 7.84 -63.14
C LEU A 133 39.96 9.12 -62.31
N SER A 134 39.97 10.26 -63.00
CA SER A 134 39.37 11.50 -62.52
C SER A 134 37.85 11.32 -62.45
N GLY A 135 37.33 10.92 -61.29
CA GLY A 135 35.89 10.78 -61.06
C GLY A 135 35.58 10.94 -59.58
N ASN A 136 34.75 11.93 -59.26
CA ASN A 136 34.32 12.31 -57.91
C ASN A 136 34.19 11.12 -56.95
N VAL A 137 34.93 11.16 -55.84
CA VAL A 137 34.71 10.27 -54.69
C VAL A 137 33.29 10.52 -54.18
N SER A 138 32.39 9.64 -54.59
CA SER A 138 30.97 9.71 -54.27
C SER A 138 30.82 9.46 -52.77
N ARG A 139 30.39 10.48 -52.01
CA ARG A 139 29.98 10.34 -50.62
C ARG A 139 28.84 9.33 -50.58
N VAL A 140 29.11 8.08 -50.22
CA VAL A 140 28.07 7.07 -50.00
C VAL A 140 27.40 7.42 -48.68
N LEU A 141 26.18 7.96 -48.76
CA LEU A 141 25.35 8.22 -47.59
C LEU A 141 24.74 6.89 -47.15
N GLN A 142 25.36 6.22 -46.17
CA GLN A 142 24.82 4.97 -45.63
C GLN A 142 23.90 5.30 -44.45
N THR A 143 22.62 4.95 -44.60
CA THR A 143 21.63 5.07 -43.53
C THR A 143 21.77 3.86 -42.62
N ILE A 144 22.31 4.05 -41.42
CA ILE A 144 22.31 3.00 -40.39
C ILE A 144 21.01 3.18 -39.59
N GLN A 145 20.20 2.13 -39.54
CA GLN A 145 19.03 2.09 -38.68
C GLN A 145 19.48 1.62 -37.30
N GLU A 146 19.61 2.56 -36.36
CA GLU A 146 19.82 2.23 -34.96
C GLU A 146 18.45 2.07 -34.28
N MET A 147 18.17 0.87 -33.76
CA MET A 147 16.98 0.62 -32.97
C MET A 147 17.24 1.12 -31.55
N VAL A 148 16.66 2.27 -31.20
CA VAL A 148 16.71 2.81 -29.83
C VAL A 148 15.48 2.31 -29.08
N GLU A 149 15.69 1.47 -28.06
CA GLU A 149 14.63 1.11 -27.12
C GLU A 149 14.44 2.26 -26.12
N GLU A 150 13.31 2.98 -26.21
CA GLU A 150 12.94 3.99 -25.21
C GLU A 150 11.82 3.43 -24.33
N THR A 151 12.01 3.51 -23.01
CA THR A 151 10.98 3.13 -22.04
C THR A 151 10.18 4.37 -21.68
N VAL A 152 8.90 4.38 -22.01
CA VAL A 152 8.01 5.51 -21.71
C VAL A 152 6.95 5.10 -20.67
N PRO A 153 6.67 5.95 -19.67
CA PRO A 153 5.60 5.69 -18.72
C PRO A 153 4.25 5.87 -19.43
N VAL A 154 3.39 4.85 -19.34
CA VAL A 154 2.02 4.87 -19.87
C VAL A 154 1.01 4.67 -18.75
N SER A 155 -0.18 5.27 -18.92
CA SER A 155 -1.30 5.07 -17.99
C SER A 155 -1.73 3.61 -17.99
N GLY A 156 -1.57 2.94 -16.86
CA GLY A 156 -2.09 1.61 -16.60
C GLY A 156 -3.13 1.61 -15.49
N SER A 157 -3.78 0.46 -15.32
CA SER A 157 -4.67 0.21 -14.19
C SER A 157 -4.38 -1.16 -13.59
N SER A 158 -4.46 -1.26 -12.27
CA SER A 158 -4.41 -2.52 -11.55
C SER A 158 -5.77 -2.85 -10.96
N GLY A 159 -6.12 -4.14 -10.96
CA GLY A 159 -7.34 -4.62 -10.32
C GLY A 159 -7.25 -4.48 -8.80
N GLY A 160 -8.27 -3.91 -8.18
CA GLY A 160 -8.31 -3.69 -6.73
C GLY A 160 -9.09 -2.43 -6.37
N VAL A 161 -9.62 -2.40 -5.14
CA VAL A 161 -10.36 -1.24 -4.63
C VAL A 161 -9.38 -0.09 -4.38
N ASN A 162 -9.57 1.07 -5.00
CA ASN A 162 -8.82 2.29 -4.67
C ASN A 162 -9.32 2.87 -3.32
N ALA A 163 -8.93 2.22 -2.24
CA ALA A 163 -9.32 2.61 -0.88
C ALA A 163 -8.87 4.04 -0.54
N LEU A 164 -7.69 4.46 -1.02
CA LEU A 164 -7.18 5.82 -0.77
C LEU A 164 -8.11 6.89 -1.37
N GLY A 165 -8.49 6.74 -2.65
CA GLY A 165 -9.39 7.68 -3.31
C GLY A 165 -10.78 7.71 -2.67
N LEU A 166 -11.31 6.54 -2.27
CA LEU A 166 -12.58 6.46 -1.54
C LEU A 166 -12.50 7.15 -0.17
N VAL A 167 -11.40 6.99 0.56
CA VAL A 167 -11.18 7.68 1.84
C VAL A 167 -11.17 9.20 1.66
N VAL A 168 -10.40 9.71 0.70
CA VAL A 168 -10.30 11.16 0.42
C VAL A 168 -11.66 11.73 0.01
N PHE A 169 -12.36 11.06 -0.91
CA PHE A 169 -13.69 11.46 -1.34
C PHE A 169 -14.70 11.47 -0.18
N SER A 170 -14.80 10.37 0.57
CA SER A 170 -15.72 10.25 1.71
C SER A 170 -15.42 11.27 2.80
N MET A 171 -14.16 11.65 2.97
CA MET A 171 -13.76 12.68 3.92
C MET A 171 -14.26 14.07 3.50
N CYS A 172 -14.02 14.46 2.25
CA CYS A 172 -14.54 15.71 1.70
C CYS A 172 -16.07 15.74 1.73
N PHE A 173 -16.72 14.64 1.33
CA PHE A 173 -18.17 14.54 1.28
C PHE A 173 -18.81 14.61 2.67
N GLY A 174 -18.26 13.89 3.65
CA GLY A 174 -18.70 13.97 5.04
C GLY A 174 -18.58 15.37 5.63
N LEU A 175 -17.51 16.10 5.28
CA LEU A 175 -17.32 17.48 5.72
C LEU A 175 -18.36 18.43 5.11
N VAL A 176 -18.68 18.27 3.82
CA VAL A 176 -19.73 19.06 3.15
C VAL A 176 -21.10 18.79 3.80
N ILE A 177 -21.45 17.52 4.02
CA ILE A 177 -22.72 17.14 4.67
C ILE A 177 -22.82 17.74 6.08
N GLY A 178 -21.73 17.66 6.87
CA GLY A 178 -21.68 18.26 8.20
C GLY A 178 -21.91 19.77 8.19
N ASN A 179 -21.41 20.46 7.16
CA ASN A 179 -21.58 21.91 7.01
C ASN A 179 -22.98 22.31 6.49
N MET A 180 -23.71 21.42 5.82
CA MET A 180 -25.07 21.67 5.30
C MET A 180 -26.16 21.72 6.39
N LYS A 181 -25.80 21.48 7.66
CA LYS A 181 -26.71 21.52 8.82
C LYS A 181 -27.99 20.72 8.54
N GLN A 182 -29.15 21.38 8.57
CA GLN A 182 -30.46 20.74 8.43
C GLN A 182 -30.70 20.09 7.05
N GLN A 183 -30.12 20.64 5.98
CA GLN A 183 -30.24 20.04 4.64
C GLN A 183 -29.44 18.74 4.50
N GLY A 184 -28.35 18.60 5.28
CA GLY A 184 -27.52 17.39 5.27
C GLY A 184 -28.06 16.26 6.14
N GLN A 185 -29.06 16.51 6.98
CA GLN A 185 -29.53 15.56 8.01
C GLN A 185 -30.03 14.25 7.40
N ALA A 186 -30.86 14.31 6.35
CA ALA A 186 -31.39 13.09 5.71
C ALA A 186 -30.28 12.19 5.16
N LEU A 187 -29.24 12.78 4.58
CA LEU A 187 -28.12 12.03 4.02
C LEU A 187 -27.23 11.45 5.12
N ARG A 188 -27.02 12.21 6.20
CA ARG A 188 -26.31 11.73 7.38
C ARG A 188 -27.01 10.54 8.03
N ASP A 189 -28.32 10.63 8.21
CA ASP A 189 -29.14 9.56 8.80
C ASP A 189 -29.12 8.31 7.91
N PHE A 190 -29.13 8.49 6.58
CA PHE A 190 -28.95 7.39 5.63
C PHE A 190 -27.61 6.67 5.83
N PHE A 191 -26.49 7.41 5.89
CA PHE A 191 -25.17 6.80 6.07
C PHE A 191 -24.98 6.18 7.46
N ASP A 192 -25.60 6.72 8.50
CA ASP A 192 -25.57 6.13 9.84
C ASP A 192 -26.36 4.80 9.88
N CYS A 193 -27.57 4.78 9.31
CA CYS A 193 -28.36 3.56 9.15
C CYS A 193 -27.61 2.50 8.35
N LEU A 194 -26.97 2.90 7.24
CA LEU A 194 -26.17 2.01 6.40
C LEU A 194 -24.99 1.42 7.18
N ASN A 195 -24.26 2.26 7.93
CA ASN A 195 -23.12 1.81 8.72
C ASN A 195 -23.54 0.82 9.81
N GLU A 196 -24.62 1.11 10.54
CA GLU A 196 -25.15 0.21 11.58
C GLU A 196 -25.64 -1.12 10.99
N ALA A 197 -26.28 -1.11 9.82
CA ALA A 197 -26.67 -2.33 9.11
C ALA A 197 -25.44 -3.17 8.71
N ILE A 198 -24.37 -2.54 8.22
CA ILE A 198 -23.13 -3.22 7.87
C ILE A 198 -22.48 -3.83 9.12
N MET A 199 -22.44 -3.12 10.25
CA MET A 199 -21.90 -3.66 11.50
C MET A 199 -22.64 -4.91 11.98
N ARG A 200 -23.96 -5.00 11.76
CA ARG A 200 -24.72 -6.24 12.03
C ARG A 200 -24.32 -7.38 11.10
N LEU A 201 -24.02 -7.10 9.83
CA LEU A 201 -23.49 -8.12 8.90
C LEU A 201 -22.09 -8.59 9.31
N VAL A 202 -21.24 -7.67 9.78
CA VAL A 202 -19.91 -8.00 10.32
C VAL A 202 -20.04 -8.98 11.49
N ALA A 203 -21.04 -8.80 12.35
CA ALA A 203 -21.26 -9.69 13.47
C ALA A 203 -21.53 -11.15 13.05
N ILE A 204 -22.30 -11.34 11.99
CA ILE A 204 -22.58 -12.67 11.41
C ILE A 204 -21.29 -13.28 10.85
N ILE A 205 -20.50 -12.50 10.10
CA ILE A 205 -19.24 -12.99 9.51
C ILE A 205 -18.23 -13.37 10.60
N ILE A 206 -18.18 -12.62 11.69
CA ILE A 206 -17.31 -12.92 12.82
C ILE A 206 -17.60 -14.30 13.41
N TRP A 207 -18.85 -14.73 13.45
CA TRP A 207 -19.21 -16.07 13.93
C TRP A 207 -18.64 -17.18 13.03
N TYR A 208 -18.52 -16.91 11.72
CA TYR A 208 -17.88 -17.80 10.76
C TYR A 208 -16.34 -17.70 10.75
N ALA A 209 -15.76 -16.63 11.30
CA ALA A 209 -14.33 -16.34 11.22
C ALA A 209 -13.42 -17.44 11.78
N PRO A 210 -13.70 -18.11 12.92
CA PRO A 210 -12.82 -19.15 13.46
C PRO A 210 -12.56 -20.30 12.47
N VAL A 211 -13.60 -20.73 11.76
CA VAL A 211 -13.50 -21.77 10.72
C VAL A 211 -12.66 -21.27 9.55
N GLY A 212 -12.92 -20.05 9.08
CA GLY A 212 -12.16 -19.44 7.99
C GLY A 212 -10.67 -19.27 8.32
N ILE A 213 -10.34 -18.84 9.54
CA ILE A 213 -8.96 -18.63 10.01
C ILE A 213 -8.22 -19.97 10.09
N LEU A 214 -8.86 -21.03 10.58
CA LEU A 214 -8.28 -22.37 10.64
C LEU A 214 -7.76 -22.81 9.25
N PHE A 215 -8.62 -22.73 8.23
CA PHE A 215 -8.26 -23.12 6.87
C PHE A 215 -7.25 -22.16 6.21
N LEU A 216 -7.30 -20.87 6.53
CA LEU A 216 -6.32 -19.91 6.02
C LEU A 216 -4.91 -20.18 6.56
N ILE A 217 -4.79 -20.43 7.86
CA ILE A 217 -3.51 -20.77 8.49
C ILE A 217 -3.00 -22.10 7.94
N ALA A 218 -3.85 -23.13 7.90
CA ALA A 218 -3.48 -24.44 7.35
C ALA A 218 -3.02 -24.33 5.88
N GLY A 219 -3.74 -23.57 5.04
CA GLY A 219 -3.39 -23.35 3.64
C GLY A 219 -2.04 -22.64 3.48
N LYS A 220 -1.77 -21.61 4.30
CA LYS A 220 -0.49 -20.90 4.27
C LYS A 220 0.69 -21.75 4.71
N ILE A 221 0.48 -22.65 5.67
CA ILE A 221 1.51 -23.62 6.09
C ILE A 221 1.82 -24.61 4.97
N VAL A 222 0.82 -25.09 4.22
CA VAL A 222 1.02 -26.02 3.09
C VAL A 222 1.72 -25.34 1.89
N GLU A 223 1.49 -24.04 1.69
CA GLU A 223 2.14 -23.27 0.62
C GLU A 223 3.65 -23.09 0.86
N MET A 224 4.08 -23.10 2.12
CA MET A 224 5.49 -23.03 2.51
C MET A 224 6.19 -24.38 2.24
N LYS A 225 6.68 -24.57 1.02
CA LYS A 225 7.62 -25.65 0.69
C LYS A 225 9.04 -25.25 1.13
N ASP A 226 9.66 -26.14 1.91
CA ASP A 226 11.06 -26.09 2.36
C ASP A 226 11.50 -24.92 3.24
N LEU A 227 11.13 -24.99 4.53
CA LEU A 227 11.76 -24.21 5.61
C LEU A 227 13.28 -24.46 5.71
N ALA A 228 13.76 -25.59 5.19
CA ALA A 228 15.16 -26.00 5.23
C ALA A 228 16.03 -25.37 4.12
N GLU A 229 15.47 -25.06 2.94
CA GLU A 229 16.21 -24.45 1.81
C GLU A 229 16.28 -22.91 1.88
N VAL A 230 15.44 -22.25 2.69
CA VAL A 230 15.58 -20.82 3.07
C VAL A 230 16.80 -20.59 4.01
N GLY A 231 17.64 -21.62 4.16
CA GLY A 231 18.73 -21.77 5.11
C GLY A 231 19.80 -20.69 5.01
N GLY A 232 20.02 -20.02 6.14
CA GLY A 232 21.12 -19.10 6.38
C GLY A 232 20.67 -17.64 6.37
N GLN A 233 20.96 -16.93 5.27
CA GLN A 233 20.88 -15.46 5.24
C GLN A 233 19.45 -14.92 5.15
N LEU A 234 18.59 -15.56 4.35
CA LEU A 234 17.19 -15.16 4.22
C LEU A 234 16.41 -15.49 5.51
N GLY A 235 16.72 -16.61 6.16
CA GLY A 235 16.24 -16.92 7.50
C GLY A 235 16.63 -15.86 8.55
N MET A 236 17.90 -15.43 8.58
CA MET A 236 18.36 -14.38 9.50
C MET A 236 17.69 -13.03 9.23
N TYR A 237 17.42 -12.69 7.97
CA TYR A 237 16.62 -11.52 7.63
C TYR A 237 15.19 -11.64 8.19
N THR A 238 14.50 -12.77 7.95
CA THR A 238 13.15 -13.02 8.47
C THR A 238 13.10 -12.92 10.00
N VAL A 239 14.06 -13.51 10.70
CA VAL A 239 14.16 -13.40 12.17
C VAL A 239 14.34 -11.96 12.61
N SER A 240 15.18 -11.19 11.93
CA SER A 240 15.41 -9.77 12.23
C SER A 240 14.12 -8.96 12.11
N VAL A 241 13.34 -9.18 11.04
CA VAL A 241 12.05 -8.52 10.83
C VAL A 241 11.06 -8.90 11.93
N ILE A 242 10.92 -10.19 12.24
CA ILE A 242 10.01 -10.67 13.31
C ILE A 242 10.37 -10.03 14.65
N VAL A 243 11.66 -10.00 15.02
CA VAL A 243 12.13 -9.38 16.26
C VAL A 243 11.80 -7.88 16.28
N GLY A 244 12.00 -7.17 15.17
CA GLY A 244 11.64 -5.76 15.06
C GLY A 244 10.15 -5.49 15.22
N LEU A 245 9.31 -6.29 14.58
CA LEU A 245 7.85 -6.22 14.71
C LEU A 245 7.40 -6.51 16.14
N LEU A 246 7.98 -7.52 16.81
CA LEU A 246 7.66 -7.84 18.21
C LEU A 246 8.07 -6.72 19.16
N ILE A 247 9.26 -6.13 18.99
CA ILE A 247 9.71 -5.00 19.82
C ILE A 247 8.79 -3.79 19.59
N HIS A 248 8.51 -3.45 18.34
CA HIS A 248 7.64 -2.32 18.02
C HIS A 248 6.21 -2.53 18.54
N GLY A 249 5.62 -3.69 18.23
CA GLY A 249 4.23 -4.01 18.55
C GLY A 249 3.94 -4.32 20.02
N LEU A 250 4.84 -5.00 20.73
CA LEU A 250 4.61 -5.45 22.11
C LEU A 250 5.29 -4.59 23.19
N LEU A 251 6.25 -3.73 22.81
CA LEU A 251 6.93 -2.85 23.77
C LEU A 251 6.68 -1.37 23.43
N VAL A 252 6.99 -0.94 22.20
CA VAL A 252 6.99 0.49 21.86
C VAL A 252 5.60 1.09 21.75
N LEU A 253 4.68 0.45 21.00
CA LEU A 253 3.30 0.92 20.91
C LEU A 253 2.58 0.87 22.29
N PRO A 254 2.70 -0.20 23.09
CA PRO A 254 2.15 -0.23 24.45
C PRO A 254 2.73 0.85 25.37
N LEU A 255 4.04 1.10 25.29
CA LEU A 255 4.70 2.16 26.06
C LEU A 255 4.19 3.54 25.67
N LEU A 256 4.03 3.81 24.38
CA LEU A 256 3.49 5.07 23.87
C LEU A 256 2.03 5.24 24.31
N TYR A 257 1.22 4.19 24.24
CA TYR A 257 -0.14 4.19 24.76
C TYR A 257 -0.17 4.50 26.26
N PHE A 258 0.68 3.85 27.06
CA PHE A 258 0.76 4.07 28.51
C PHE A 258 1.23 5.50 28.83
N LEU A 259 2.18 6.06 28.07
CA LEU A 259 2.68 7.41 28.29
C LEU A 259 1.60 8.47 28.09
N VAL A 260 0.78 8.31 27.03
CA VAL A 260 -0.27 9.26 26.67
C VAL A 260 -1.54 9.07 27.51
N THR A 261 -1.99 7.83 27.69
CA THR A 261 -3.29 7.54 28.33
C THR A 261 -3.18 7.21 29.82
N ARG A 262 -1.98 6.89 30.31
CA ARG A 262 -1.71 6.43 31.69
C ARG A 262 -2.56 5.21 32.09
N ARG A 263 -3.01 4.40 31.13
CA ARG A 263 -3.78 3.17 31.34
C ARG A 263 -3.01 1.94 30.88
N ASN A 264 -3.37 0.78 31.42
CA ASN A 264 -2.74 -0.49 31.05
C ASN A 264 -3.00 -0.84 29.57
N PRO A 265 -1.97 -0.85 28.70
CA PRO A 265 -2.12 -1.12 27.27
C PRO A 265 -2.52 -2.58 26.98
N TYR A 266 -2.08 -3.54 27.80
CA TYR A 266 -2.31 -4.96 27.51
C TYR A 266 -3.78 -5.36 27.68
N SER A 267 -4.52 -4.68 28.56
CA SER A 267 -5.98 -4.84 28.64
C SER A 267 -6.67 -4.38 27.36
N PHE A 268 -6.18 -3.30 26.74
CA PHE A 268 -6.71 -2.78 25.48
C PHE A 268 -6.39 -3.71 24.31
N ILE A 269 -5.17 -4.27 24.27
CA ILE A 269 -4.77 -5.28 23.27
C ILE A 269 -5.60 -6.56 23.42
N GLY A 270 -5.92 -6.98 24.65
CA GLY A 270 -6.79 -8.12 24.92
C GLY A 270 -8.15 -8.01 24.22
N GLY A 271 -8.78 -6.82 24.25
CA GLY A 271 -10.04 -6.58 23.54
C GLY A 271 -9.92 -6.59 22.01
N LEU A 272 -8.71 -6.43 21.47
CA LEU A 272 -8.38 -6.47 20.04
C LEU A 272 -7.85 -7.84 19.57
N LEU A 273 -7.62 -8.79 20.47
CA LEU A 273 -6.93 -10.05 20.17
C LEU A 273 -7.57 -10.81 18.99
N GLN A 274 -8.90 -10.80 18.91
CA GLN A 274 -9.63 -11.43 17.81
C GLN A 274 -9.30 -10.80 16.44
N ALA A 275 -9.23 -9.46 16.38
CA ALA A 275 -8.85 -8.75 15.15
C ALA A 275 -7.39 -9.06 14.78
N LEU A 276 -6.48 -9.12 15.77
CA LEU A 276 -5.06 -9.43 15.55
C LEU A 276 -4.85 -10.87 15.03
N ILE A 277 -5.51 -11.86 15.61
CA ILE A 277 -5.45 -13.26 15.14
C ILE A 277 -6.01 -13.37 13.72
N THR A 278 -7.11 -12.67 13.46
CA THR A 278 -7.67 -12.64 12.11
C THR A 278 -6.68 -11.99 11.14
N ALA A 279 -6.04 -10.88 11.52
CA ALA A 279 -5.09 -10.17 10.67
C ALA A 279 -3.86 -11.04 10.34
N LEU A 280 -3.40 -11.84 11.30
CA LEU A 280 -2.36 -12.83 11.09
C LEU A 280 -2.78 -13.90 10.08
N GLY A 281 -3.99 -14.46 10.21
CA GLY A 281 -4.48 -15.49 9.30
C GLY A 281 -4.83 -14.97 7.90
N THR A 282 -5.30 -13.74 7.79
CA THR A 282 -5.70 -13.13 6.52
C THR A 282 -4.56 -12.42 5.80
N SER A 283 -3.51 -12.03 6.53
CA SER A 283 -2.39 -11.21 6.05
C SER A 283 -2.83 -9.90 5.37
N SER A 284 -3.97 -9.33 5.80
CA SER A 284 -4.56 -8.14 5.17
C SER A 284 -5.27 -7.23 6.18
N SER A 285 -4.68 -6.06 6.43
CA SER A 285 -5.21 -5.04 7.35
C SER A 285 -6.59 -4.50 6.92
N SER A 286 -6.78 -4.29 5.61
CA SER A 286 -8.06 -3.82 5.06
C SER A 286 -9.16 -4.86 5.20
N ALA A 287 -8.86 -6.15 4.99
CA ALA A 287 -9.83 -7.22 5.19
C ALA A 287 -10.25 -7.39 6.67
N THR A 288 -9.39 -7.03 7.62
CA THR A 288 -9.72 -7.08 9.05
C THR A 288 -10.41 -5.85 9.61
N LEU A 289 -10.44 -4.75 8.83
CA LEU A 289 -11.02 -3.48 9.25
C LEU A 289 -12.40 -3.61 9.91
N PRO A 290 -13.36 -4.39 9.36
CA PRO A 290 -14.68 -4.52 9.99
C PRO A 290 -14.64 -5.18 11.37
N ILE A 291 -13.75 -6.15 11.57
CA ILE A 291 -13.58 -6.84 12.85
C ILE A 291 -12.92 -5.89 13.86
N THR A 292 -11.92 -5.12 13.43
CA THR A 292 -11.27 -4.10 14.25
C THR A 292 -12.26 -3.05 14.75
N PHE A 293 -13.18 -2.59 13.89
CA PHE A 293 -14.27 -1.70 14.28
C PHE A 293 -15.07 -2.25 15.44
N ARG A 294 -15.56 -3.49 15.29
CA ARG A 294 -16.38 -4.14 16.31
C ARG A 294 -15.62 -4.33 17.63
N CYS A 295 -14.39 -4.82 17.56
CA CYS A 295 -13.56 -5.00 18.76
C CYS A 295 -13.32 -3.67 19.50
N LEU A 296 -13.09 -2.56 18.80
CA LEU A 296 -12.89 -1.27 19.45
C LEU A 296 -14.18 -0.69 20.05
N GLU A 297 -15.31 -0.82 19.36
CA GLU A 297 -16.60 -0.25 19.81
C GLU A 297 -17.27 -1.10 20.90
N GLU A 298 -17.24 -2.43 20.78
CA GLU A 298 -17.90 -3.35 21.71
C GLU A 298 -17.00 -3.77 22.87
N ASN A 299 -15.73 -4.16 22.62
CA ASN A 299 -14.87 -4.70 23.69
C ASN A 299 -14.12 -3.59 24.45
N ASN A 300 -13.63 -2.58 23.73
CA ASN A 300 -12.83 -1.49 24.30
C ASN A 300 -13.64 -0.19 24.53
N HIS A 301 -14.92 -0.17 24.14
CA HIS A 301 -15.84 0.96 24.32
C HIS A 301 -15.30 2.31 23.82
N VAL A 302 -14.60 2.30 22.69
CA VAL A 302 -14.10 3.53 22.05
C VAL A 302 -15.27 4.26 21.37
N ASP A 303 -15.29 5.59 21.46
CA ASP A 303 -16.32 6.42 20.83
C ASP A 303 -16.39 6.17 19.31
N LYS A 304 -17.59 5.86 18.82
CA LYS A 304 -17.86 5.57 17.39
C LYS A 304 -17.41 6.71 16.47
N ARG A 305 -17.47 7.97 16.91
CA ARG A 305 -17.00 9.11 16.13
C ARG A 305 -15.48 9.06 15.91
N VAL A 306 -14.76 8.50 16.88
CA VAL A 306 -13.31 8.34 16.81
C VAL A 306 -12.92 7.17 15.93
N THR A 307 -13.50 6.00 16.16
CA THR A 307 -13.21 4.78 15.39
C THR A 307 -13.53 4.97 13.90
N ARG A 308 -14.70 5.53 13.58
CA ARG A 308 -15.18 5.76 12.21
C ARG A 308 -14.37 6.76 11.42
N PHE A 309 -13.61 7.62 12.09
CA PHE A 309 -12.67 8.53 11.46
C PHE A 309 -11.26 7.94 11.36
N VAL A 310 -10.71 7.47 12.49
CA VAL A 310 -9.29 7.09 12.60
C VAL A 310 -9.00 5.78 11.87
N LEU A 311 -9.82 4.76 12.02
CA LEU A 311 -9.52 3.42 11.49
C LEU A 311 -9.46 3.35 9.96
N PRO A 312 -10.42 3.91 9.19
CA PRO A 312 -10.38 3.80 7.73
C PRO A 312 -9.18 4.54 7.12
N VAL A 313 -8.81 5.67 7.72
CA VAL A 313 -7.62 6.45 7.34
C VAL A 313 -6.34 5.69 7.73
N GLY A 314 -6.31 5.11 8.92
CA GLY A 314 -5.16 4.35 9.42
C GLY A 314 -4.88 3.08 8.60
N ALA A 315 -5.92 2.41 8.10
CA ALA A 315 -5.78 1.18 7.32
C ALA A 315 -5.06 1.38 5.96
N THR A 316 -5.00 2.60 5.45
CA THR A 316 -4.30 2.95 4.21
C THR A 316 -3.01 3.73 4.43
N ILE A 317 -2.95 4.58 5.46
CA ILE A 317 -1.82 5.50 5.68
C ILE A 317 -0.82 4.95 6.70
N ASN A 318 -1.27 4.30 7.77
CA ASN A 318 -0.41 3.87 8.88
C ASN A 318 0.02 2.41 8.72
N MET A 319 1.14 2.21 8.02
CA MET A 319 1.75 0.91 7.78
C MET A 319 3.12 0.85 8.47
N ASP A 320 3.13 0.61 9.79
CA ASP A 320 4.36 0.58 10.60
C ASP A 320 5.19 -0.71 10.41
N GLY A 321 4.53 -1.80 10.00
CA GLY A 321 5.15 -3.13 9.89
C GLY A 321 5.77 -3.43 8.54
#